data_AF-A0A6S7G074-F1
#
_entry.id   AF-A0A6S7G074-F1
#
_cell.length_a   1.000
_cell.length_b   1.000
_cell.length_c   1.000
_cell.angle_alpha   90.00
_cell.angle_beta   90.00
_cell.angle_gamma   90.00
#
_symmetry.space_group_name_H-M   'P 1'
#
loop_
_entity.id
_entity.type
_entity.pdbx_description
1 polymer ?
#
loop_
_entity_poly.entity_id
_entity_poly.type
_entity_poly.pdbx_seq_one_letter_code
_entity_poly.pdbx_strand_id
1 'polypeptide(L)'
;MPCQSDLHFGRTVKSKHPEPQPAKLGSVLFGEIPESIYSIPESIYSNDEIPESIYSQINGEMVRQAALRTKGSGGPSGVDANGFRRMLACKSFKQSSTRLCEAIARMTKTLCTQYIDPTTIEALIASRLIPLDKGEGAVRPIGVGEVIRRISAK
;
A
#
# COMPACT_ATOMS: atom_id res chain seq x y z
N MET A 1 10.57 20.47 16.89
CA MET A 1 11.63 19.99 17.79
C MET A 1 11.21 18.60 18.25
N PRO A 2 11.89 17.50 17.87
CA PRO A 2 11.55 16.18 18.39
C PRO A 2 11.75 16.16 19.91
N CYS A 3 10.85 15.51 20.64
CA CYS A 3 10.93 15.43 22.09
C CYS A 3 12.16 14.57 22.48
N GLN A 4 12.83 14.85 23.59
CA GLN A 4 14.00 14.05 24.02
C GLN A 4 13.69 12.55 24.16
N SER A 5 12.43 12.20 24.43
CA SER A 5 11.92 10.82 24.43
C SER A 5 12.01 10.15 23.05
N ASP A 6 11.73 10.88 21.96
CA ASP A 6 11.72 10.36 20.59
C ASP A 6 13.14 10.03 20.11
N LEU A 7 14.11 10.85 20.51
CA LEU A 7 15.53 10.65 20.24
C LEU A 7 16.11 9.47 21.01
N HIS A 8 15.72 9.30 22.29
CA HIS A 8 16.12 8.16 23.09
C HIS A 8 15.52 6.85 22.53
N PHE A 9 14.25 6.87 22.12
CA PHE A 9 13.56 5.70 21.58
C PHE A 9 14.07 5.27 20.19
N GLY A 10 14.37 6.23 19.30
CA GLY A 10 14.96 5.93 17.99
C GLY A 10 16.34 5.24 18.09
N ARG A 11 17.12 5.52 19.15
CA ARG A 11 18.37 4.81 19.45
C ARG A 11 18.11 3.38 19.95
N THR A 12 17.06 3.17 20.75
CA THR A 12 16.66 1.84 21.25
C THR A 12 16.20 0.91 20.13
N VAL A 13 15.50 1.42 19.12
CA VAL A 13 15.13 0.63 17.93
C VAL A 13 16.37 0.17 17.17
N LYS A 14 17.32 1.08 16.92
CA LYS A 14 18.59 0.74 16.24
C LYS A 14 19.45 -0.25 17.04
N SER A 15 19.39 -0.24 18.37
CA SER A 15 20.18 -1.16 19.20
C SER A 15 19.53 -2.53 19.40
N LYS A 16 18.19 -2.63 19.31
CA LYS A 16 17.44 -3.89 19.54
C LYS A 16 17.12 -4.66 18.27
N HIS A 17 17.26 -4.05 17.10
CA HIS A 17 17.19 -4.75 15.84
C HIS A 17 18.62 -5.02 15.34
N PRO A 18 18.98 -6.27 15.02
CA PRO A 18 20.20 -6.51 14.26
C PRO A 18 20.14 -5.72 12.95
N GLU A 19 21.29 -5.36 12.39
CA GLU A 19 21.39 -4.85 11.01
C GLU A 19 20.46 -5.70 10.13
N PRO A 20 19.59 -5.07 9.30
CA PRO A 20 18.66 -5.82 8.47
C PRO A 20 19.45 -6.92 7.79
N GLN A 21 19.01 -8.18 7.97
CA GLN A 21 19.74 -9.30 7.41
C GLN A 21 20.00 -8.98 5.95
N PRO A 22 21.27 -8.95 5.50
CA PRO A 22 21.56 -8.67 4.11
C PRO A 22 20.71 -9.66 3.31
N ALA A 23 19.99 -9.14 2.32
CA ALA A 23 19.23 -10.01 1.44
C ALA A 23 20.20 -11.10 0.97
N LYS A 24 19.95 -12.35 1.38
CA LYS A 24 20.70 -13.47 0.86
C LYS A 24 20.48 -13.47 -0.64
N LEU A 25 21.50 -13.79 -1.42
CA LEU A 25 21.34 -13.97 -2.85
C LEU A 25 20.21 -14.99 -3.08
N GLY A 26 19.08 -14.56 -3.66
CA GLY A 26 17.85 -15.36 -3.81
C GLY A 26 16.74 -15.19 -2.76
N SER A 27 16.92 -14.41 -1.67
CA SER A 27 15.84 -14.12 -0.69
C SER A 27 14.90 -13.00 -1.13
N VAL A 28 15.35 -12.21 -2.09
CA VAL A 28 14.56 -11.28 -2.89
C VAL A 28 14.91 -11.65 -4.33
N LEU A 29 13.94 -11.59 -5.26
CA LEU A 29 14.23 -11.73 -6.68
C LEU A 29 15.17 -10.59 -7.09
N PHE A 30 16.47 -10.84 -7.01
CA PHE A 30 17.53 -9.97 -7.51
C PHE A 30 18.21 -10.67 -8.67
N GLY A 31 18.10 -10.02 -9.82
CA GLY A 31 18.59 -10.44 -11.13
C GLY A 31 17.78 -9.66 -12.17
N GLU A 32 18.37 -9.36 -13.32
CA GLU A 32 17.54 -9.19 -14.51
C GLU A 32 16.64 -10.42 -14.58
N ILE A 33 15.33 -10.21 -14.75
CA ILE A 33 14.38 -11.29 -15.01
C ILE A 33 15.04 -12.13 -16.11
N PRO A 34 15.46 -13.38 -15.85
CA PRO A 34 16.28 -14.10 -16.80
C PRO A 34 15.53 -14.12 -18.13
N GLU A 35 16.23 -13.94 -19.26
CA GLU A 35 15.58 -14.06 -20.57
C GLU A 35 14.88 -15.40 -20.76
N SER A 36 15.17 -16.42 -19.94
CA SER A 36 14.42 -17.67 -19.88
C SER A 36 13.00 -17.54 -19.29
N ILE A 37 12.68 -16.47 -18.54
CA ILE A 37 11.31 -16.08 -18.16
C ILE A 37 10.63 -15.35 -19.34
N TYR A 38 11.40 -14.58 -20.12
CA TYR A 38 10.92 -14.01 -21.40
C TYR A 38 10.86 -15.05 -22.55
N SER A 39 11.52 -16.19 -22.39
CA SER A 39 11.50 -17.34 -23.31
C SER A 39 10.63 -18.48 -22.79
N ILE A 40 9.86 -18.25 -21.72
CA ILE A 40 8.65 -19.03 -21.53
C ILE A 40 7.85 -18.79 -22.81
N PRO A 41 7.48 -19.84 -23.57
CA PRO A 41 6.73 -19.63 -24.80
C PRO A 41 5.54 -18.72 -24.46
N GLU A 42 5.31 -17.71 -25.31
CA GLU A 42 4.25 -16.71 -25.15
C GLU A 42 2.88 -17.36 -24.87
N SER A 43 2.76 -18.67 -25.17
CA SER A 43 1.65 -19.58 -24.86
C SER A 43 1.51 -20.08 -23.40
N ILE A 44 2.36 -19.70 -22.44
CA ILE A 44 2.10 -19.91 -20.99
C ILE A 44 1.67 -18.60 -20.32
N TYR A 45 1.97 -17.45 -20.94
CA TYR A 45 1.31 -16.16 -20.66
C TYR A 45 -0.03 -16.04 -21.38
N SER A 46 -0.69 -17.16 -21.64
CA SER A 46 -2.13 -17.14 -21.86
C SER A 46 -2.75 -16.43 -20.66
N ASN A 47 -3.35 -15.26 -20.91
CA ASN A 47 -4.25 -14.55 -20.01
C ASN A 47 -5.53 -15.38 -19.74
N ASP A 48 -5.41 -16.70 -19.70
CA ASP A 48 -6.50 -17.61 -19.52
C ASP A 48 -6.71 -17.78 -18.01
N GLU A 49 -7.73 -17.03 -17.57
CA GLU A 49 -8.53 -17.27 -16.37
C GLU A 49 -8.05 -16.65 -15.05
N ILE A 50 -7.63 -15.39 -15.06
CA ILE A 50 -8.32 -14.48 -14.13
C ILE A 50 -9.55 -14.02 -14.90
N PRO A 51 -10.75 -14.50 -14.58
CA PRO A 51 -11.94 -13.96 -15.20
C PRO A 51 -11.93 -12.45 -14.96
N GLU A 52 -11.91 -11.66 -16.03
CA GLU A 52 -12.03 -10.20 -15.94
C GLU A 52 -13.25 -9.81 -15.08
N SER A 53 -14.24 -10.71 -14.99
CA SER A 53 -15.43 -10.65 -14.16
C SER A 53 -15.20 -10.49 -12.65
N ILE A 54 -14.06 -10.92 -12.08
CA ILE A 54 -13.80 -10.75 -10.63
C ILE A 54 -13.53 -9.28 -10.32
N TYR A 55 -12.71 -8.62 -11.15
CA TYR A 55 -12.30 -7.24 -10.93
C TYR A 55 -13.20 -6.23 -11.64
N SER A 56 -14.02 -6.64 -12.62
CA SER A 56 -14.96 -5.76 -13.32
C SER A 56 -15.97 -5.08 -12.38
N GLN A 57 -16.30 -5.75 -11.27
CA GLN A 57 -17.26 -5.25 -10.28
C GLN A 57 -16.73 -4.06 -9.48
N ILE A 58 -15.42 -3.85 -9.41
CA ILE A 58 -14.81 -2.72 -8.70
C ILE A 58 -15.39 -1.41 -9.27
N ASN A 59 -16.03 -0.62 -8.42
CA ASN A 59 -16.65 0.64 -8.84
C ASN A 59 -16.49 1.73 -7.78
N GLY A 60 -16.86 2.96 -8.13
CA GLY A 60 -16.72 4.11 -7.24
C GLY A 60 -17.53 3.98 -5.94
N GLU A 61 -18.67 3.29 -5.96
CA GLU A 61 -19.46 3.06 -4.75
C GLU A 61 -18.76 2.09 -3.79
N MET A 62 -18.14 1.02 -4.30
CA MET A 62 -17.30 0.12 -3.49
C MET A 62 -16.15 0.89 -2.83
N VAL A 63 -15.47 1.77 -3.56
CA VAL A 63 -14.41 2.65 -3.01
C VAL A 63 -14.96 3.55 -1.92
N ARG A 64 -16.12 4.17 -2.13
CA ARG A 64 -16.77 5.02 -1.14
C ARG A 64 -17.09 4.24 0.13
N GLN A 65 -17.66 3.04 0.01
CA GLN A 65 -17.96 2.18 1.16
C GLN A 65 -16.70 1.69 1.87
N ALA A 66 -15.65 1.34 1.13
CA ALA A 66 -14.35 1.01 1.69
C ALA A 66 -13.72 2.18 2.47
N ALA A 67 -13.84 3.41 1.97
CA ALA A 67 -13.39 4.61 2.67
C ALA A 67 -14.17 4.86 3.98
N LEU A 68 -15.49 4.63 3.99
CA LEU A 68 -16.31 4.73 5.20
C LEU A 68 -15.91 3.70 6.27
N ARG A 69 -15.57 2.47 5.86
CA ARG A 69 -15.13 1.37 6.73
C ARG A 69 -13.68 1.50 7.21
N THR A 70 -12.84 2.24 6.48
CA THR A 70 -11.42 2.39 6.79
C THR A 70 -11.23 3.25 8.04
N LYS A 71 -10.29 2.81 8.89
CA LYS A 71 -9.87 3.47 10.13
C LYS A 71 -8.35 3.49 10.20
N GLY A 72 -7.80 4.31 11.10
CA GLY A 72 -6.36 4.38 11.35
C GLY A 72 -5.69 5.65 10.83
N SER A 73 -4.44 5.82 11.23
CA SER A 73 -3.62 7.00 10.96
C SER A 73 -3.12 7.06 9.51
N GLY A 74 -2.65 8.23 9.10
CA GLY A 74 -2.10 8.44 7.76
C GLY A 74 -0.84 7.61 7.49
N GLY A 75 -0.64 7.27 6.21
CA GLY A 75 0.61 6.71 5.71
C GLY A 75 1.67 7.80 5.53
N PRO A 76 2.64 7.61 4.62
CA PRO A 76 3.64 8.61 4.25
C PRO A 76 3.08 9.99 3.88
N SER A 77 1.94 10.07 3.20
CA SER A 77 1.25 11.31 2.81
C SER A 77 0.68 12.12 3.98
N GLY A 78 0.57 11.51 5.16
CA GLY A 78 0.03 12.14 6.36
C GLY A 78 -1.51 12.27 6.41
N VAL A 79 -2.22 12.06 5.30
CA VAL A 79 -3.69 12.09 5.28
C VAL A 79 -4.23 10.80 5.91
N ASP A 80 -5.04 10.92 6.95
CA ASP A 80 -5.60 9.78 7.69
C ASP A 80 -6.92 9.25 7.10
N ALA A 81 -7.47 8.21 7.72
CA ALA A 81 -8.73 7.62 7.28
C ALA A 81 -9.91 8.62 7.30
N ASN A 82 -9.93 9.58 8.23
CA ASN A 82 -10.99 10.58 8.31
C ASN A 82 -10.86 11.62 7.17
N GLY A 83 -9.64 12.01 6.83
CA GLY A 83 -9.34 12.86 5.68
C GLY A 83 -9.85 12.24 4.37
N PHE A 84 -9.50 10.98 4.12
CA PHE A 84 -10.02 10.26 2.94
C PHE A 84 -11.53 10.03 2.98
N ARG A 85 -12.10 9.72 4.14
CA ARG A 85 -13.55 9.63 4.29
C ARG A 85 -14.25 10.94 3.91
N ARG A 86 -13.70 12.08 4.33
CA ARG A 86 -14.22 13.40 3.94
C ARG A 86 -14.08 13.63 2.43
N MET A 87 -12.91 13.36 1.84
CA MET A 87 -12.69 13.56 0.40
C MET A 87 -13.60 12.70 -0.48
N LEU A 88 -13.83 11.43 -0.08
CA LEU A 88 -14.52 10.44 -0.90
C LEU A 88 -16.03 10.36 -0.63
N ALA A 89 -16.49 10.66 0.59
CA ALA A 89 -17.88 10.46 0.98
C ALA A 89 -18.64 11.75 1.31
N CYS A 90 -17.99 12.91 1.42
CA CYS A 90 -18.68 14.15 1.76
C CYS A 90 -19.52 14.67 0.59
N LYS A 91 -20.77 15.07 0.88
CA LYS A 91 -21.71 15.61 -0.10
C LYS A 91 -21.32 17.02 -0.58
N SER A 92 -20.51 17.76 0.18
CA SER A 92 -20.08 19.13 -0.18
C SER A 92 -19.21 19.17 -1.45
N PHE A 93 -18.48 18.10 -1.74
CA PHE A 93 -17.62 18.00 -2.93
C PHE A 93 -18.35 17.56 -4.20
N LYS A 94 -19.67 17.32 -4.13
CA LYS A 94 -20.55 17.04 -5.28
C LYS A 94 -19.93 16.01 -6.25
N GLN A 95 -19.75 16.37 -7.52
CA GLN A 95 -19.23 15.47 -8.55
C GLN A 95 -17.74 15.15 -8.37
N SER A 96 -16.97 16.01 -7.68
CA SER A 96 -15.53 15.79 -7.50
C SER A 96 -15.22 14.57 -6.65
N SER A 97 -16.02 14.31 -5.59
CA SER A 97 -15.84 13.09 -4.78
C SER A 97 -16.19 11.83 -5.56
N THR A 98 -17.27 11.85 -6.34
CA THR A 98 -17.64 10.73 -7.23
C THR A 98 -16.55 10.42 -8.26
N ARG A 99 -16.05 11.45 -8.96
CA ARG A 99 -14.96 11.30 -9.95
C ARG A 99 -13.69 10.76 -9.31
N LEU A 100 -13.38 11.17 -8.08
CA LEU A 100 -12.23 10.65 -7.35
C LEU A 100 -12.43 9.17 -6.98
N CYS A 101 -13.62 8.77 -6.53
CA CYS A 101 -13.95 7.37 -6.28
C CYS A 101 -13.83 6.52 -7.56
N GLU A 102 -14.33 7.01 -8.69
CA GLU A 102 -14.20 6.34 -9.99
C GLU A 102 -12.75 6.24 -10.46
N ALA A 103 -11.94 7.28 -10.25
CA ALA A 103 -10.52 7.26 -10.58
C ALA A 103 -9.76 6.22 -9.74
N ILE A 104 -10.03 6.15 -8.43
CA ILE A 104 -9.45 5.14 -7.53
C ILE A 104 -9.92 3.73 -7.94
N ALA A 105 -11.19 3.57 -8.31
CA ALA A 105 -11.70 2.28 -8.78
C ALA A 105 -10.99 1.82 -10.07
N ARG A 106 -10.77 2.72 -11.04
CA ARG A 106 -10.00 2.44 -12.25
C ARG A 106 -8.55 2.09 -11.94
N MET A 107 -7.88 2.89 -11.11
CA MET A 107 -6.52 2.59 -10.64
C MET A 107 -6.44 1.21 -9.97
N THR A 108 -7.42 0.87 -9.13
CA THR A 108 -7.47 -0.43 -8.45
C THR A 108 -7.67 -1.57 -9.43
N LYS A 109 -8.54 -1.42 -10.44
CA LYS A 109 -8.67 -2.39 -11.53
C LYS A 109 -7.35 -2.59 -12.27
N THR A 110 -6.71 -1.50 -12.68
CA THR A 110 -5.42 -1.56 -13.38
C THR A 110 -4.36 -2.27 -12.53
N LEU A 111 -4.28 -2.00 -11.23
CA LEU A 111 -3.39 -2.71 -10.31
C LEU A 111 -3.68 -4.22 -10.19
N CYS A 112 -4.93 -4.64 -10.42
CA CYS A 112 -5.33 -6.05 -10.34
C CYS A 112 -5.23 -6.79 -11.67
N THR A 113 -5.34 -6.10 -12.81
CA THR A 113 -5.44 -6.73 -14.13
C THR A 113 -4.23 -6.51 -15.02
N GLN A 114 -3.34 -5.58 -14.67
CA GLN A 114 -2.19 -5.23 -15.49
C GLN A 114 -0.91 -5.31 -14.66
N TYR A 115 0.17 -5.70 -15.34
CA TYR A 115 1.50 -5.52 -14.78
C TYR A 115 1.82 -4.03 -14.67
N ILE A 116 2.23 -3.59 -13.48
CA ILE A 116 2.72 -2.24 -13.22
C ILE A 116 4.12 -2.37 -12.61
N ASP A 117 5.10 -1.69 -13.19
CA ASP A 117 6.44 -1.62 -12.63
C ASP A 117 6.38 -1.08 -11.19
N PRO A 118 6.84 -1.83 -10.18
CA PRO A 118 6.82 -1.42 -8.78
C PRO A 118 7.49 -0.07 -8.51
N THR A 119 8.49 0.33 -9.32
CA THR A 119 9.17 1.62 -9.15
C THR A 119 8.22 2.80 -9.39
N THR A 120 7.26 2.65 -10.30
CA THR A 120 6.28 3.70 -10.64
C THR A 120 5.20 3.89 -9.58
N ILE A 121 4.99 2.90 -8.72
CA ILE A 121 3.99 2.91 -7.65
C ILE A 121 4.63 2.94 -6.26
N GLU A 122 5.92 3.25 -6.15
CA GLU A 122 6.67 3.27 -4.88
C GLU A 122 5.92 4.08 -3.81
N ALA A 123 5.42 5.26 -4.16
CA ALA A 123 4.66 6.12 -3.25
C ALA A 123 3.37 5.46 -2.73
N LEU A 124 2.69 4.65 -3.54
CA LEU A 124 1.47 3.93 -3.14
C LEU A 124 1.80 2.77 -2.20
N ILE A 125 2.91 2.07 -2.44
CA ILE A 125 3.33 0.91 -1.63
C ILE A 125 4.16 1.28 -0.41
N ALA A 126 4.67 2.52 -0.33
CA ALA A 126 5.43 3.04 0.80
C ALA A 126 4.65 2.95 2.13
N SER A 127 5.40 2.88 3.22
CA SER A 127 4.84 2.79 4.58
C SER A 127 5.60 3.69 5.54
N ARG A 128 4.86 4.36 6.41
CA ARG A 128 5.42 5.13 7.52
C ARG A 128 5.69 4.21 8.69
N LEU A 129 6.95 4.07 9.08
CA LEU A 129 7.35 3.22 10.19
C LEU A 129 7.04 3.90 11.53
N ILE A 130 6.31 3.19 12.39
CA ILE A 130 6.02 3.61 13.76
C ILE A 130 6.50 2.51 14.71
N PRO A 131 7.42 2.83 15.63
CA PRO A 131 7.82 1.89 16.67
C PRO A 131 6.72 1.82 17.75
N LEU A 132 6.10 0.65 17.89
CA LEU A 132 5.08 0.40 18.92
C LEU A 132 5.74 -0.21 20.15
N ASP A 133 5.67 0.48 21.28
CA ASP A 133 6.12 -0.05 22.56
C ASP A 133 5.22 -1.21 23.02
N LYS A 134 5.83 -2.27 23.52
CA LYS A 134 5.16 -3.44 24.10
C LYS A 134 5.37 -3.56 25.61
N GLY A 135 6.11 -2.64 26.23
CA GLY A 135 6.58 -2.78 27.61
C GLY A 135 7.90 -3.55 27.69
N GLU A 136 8.56 -3.48 28.86
CA GLU A 136 9.85 -4.15 29.14
C GLU A 136 10.96 -3.79 28.13
N GLY A 137 10.82 -2.62 27.50
CA GLY A 137 11.69 -2.14 26.44
C GLY A 137 11.55 -2.90 25.10
N ALA A 138 10.62 -3.84 24.95
CA ALA A 138 10.37 -4.51 23.69
C ALA A 138 9.63 -3.57 22.72
N VAL A 139 10.05 -3.55 21.45
CA VAL A 139 9.43 -2.73 20.40
C VAL A 139 8.95 -3.61 19.26
N ARG A 140 7.74 -3.34 18.75
CA ARG A 140 7.23 -3.91 17.50
C ARG A 140 7.22 -2.81 16.43
N PRO A 141 8.06 -2.88 15.38
CA PRO A 141 7.96 -1.95 14.27
C PRO A 141 6.65 -2.21 13.50
N ILE A 142 5.89 -1.16 13.23
CA ILE A 142 4.66 -1.19 12.44
C ILE A 142 4.84 -0.33 11.19
N GLY A 143 4.53 -0.89 10.02
CA GLY A 143 4.43 -0.12 8.77
C GLY A 143 3.01 0.36 8.55
N VAL A 144 2.78 1.67 8.61
CA VAL A 144 1.49 2.28 8.26
C VAL A 144 1.52 2.66 6.79
N GLY A 145 0.94 1.81 5.93
CA GLY A 145 0.84 2.07 4.48
C GLY A 145 -0.12 3.21 4.13
N GLU A 146 -0.10 3.67 2.89
CA GLU A 146 -1.04 4.68 2.40
C GLU A 146 -2.51 4.31 2.64
N VAL A 147 -3.34 5.30 2.97
CA VAL A 147 -4.78 5.05 3.19
C VAL A 147 -5.44 4.60 1.89
N ILE A 148 -5.07 5.16 0.73
CA ILE A 148 -5.58 4.73 -0.58
C ILE A 148 -5.27 3.25 -0.80
N ARG A 149 -4.03 2.82 -0.54
CA ARG A 149 -3.64 1.41 -0.62
C ARG A 149 -4.52 0.53 0.28
N ARG A 150 -4.85 0.98 1.49
CA ARG A 150 -5.74 0.25 2.40
C ARG A 150 -7.20 0.24 1.94
N ILE A 151 -7.67 1.29 1.28
CA ILE A 151 -9.02 1.35 0.70
C ILE A 151 -9.12 0.39 -0.50
N SER A 152 -8.13 0.37 -1.37
CA SER A 152 -8.07 -0.52 -2.54
C SER A 152 -8.00 -2.01 -2.18
N ALA A 153 -7.54 -2.35 -0.98
CA ALA A 153 -7.41 -3.73 -0.49
C ALA A 153 -8.64 -4.24 0.29
N LYS A 154 -9.80 -3.57 0.21
CA LYS A 154 -11.01 -3.86 1.01
C LYS A 154 -12.17 -4.39 0.20
#